data_AF-A0A2V9L5G9-F1
#
_entry.id   AF-A0A2V9L5G9-F1
#
_cell.length_a   1.000
_cell.length_b   1.000
_cell.length_c   1.000
_cell.angle_alpha   90.00
_cell.angle_beta   90.00
_cell.angle_gamma   90.00
#
_symmetry.space_group_name_H-M   'P 1'
#
loop_
_entity.id
_entity.type
_entity.pdbx_description
1 polymer ?
#
loop_
_entity_poly.entity_id
_entity_poly.type
_entity_poly.pdbx_seq_one_letter_code
_entity_poly.pdbx_strand_id
1 'polypeptide(L)'
;MRADRLDIFFSAGSPPAGSQVERMAADGHVRVTQPGRRATSDHAEYEAAAGKIVMKGGPPVLYDEEKGSTTGQSLTFFMHDDTLLVDGSGGDRAVSQHRIPQ
;
A
#
# COMPACT_ATOMS: atom_id res chain seq x y z
N MET A 1 4.41 6.20 5.74
CA MET A 1 3.91 6.56 4.41
C MET A 1 4.34 7.98 4.09
N ARG A 2 4.72 8.29 2.84
CA ARG A 2 4.99 9.64 2.34
C ARG A 2 4.30 9.83 0.98
N ALA A 3 3.92 11.06 0.67
CA ALA A 3 3.32 11.48 -0.60
C ALA A 3 3.47 13.00 -0.76
N ASP A 4 3.21 13.52 -1.96
CA ASP A 4 3.16 14.96 -2.24
C ASP A 4 1.96 15.61 -1.53
N ARG A 5 0.81 14.93 -1.52
CA ARG A 5 -0.43 15.35 -0.86
C ARG A 5 -0.97 14.25 0.03
N LEU A 6 -1.43 14.61 1.23
CA LEU A 6 -2.05 13.69 2.18
C LEU A 6 -3.32 14.31 2.76
N ASP A 7 -4.46 13.68 2.51
CA ASP A 7 -5.76 14.04 3.06
C ASP A 7 -6.15 12.99 4.11
N ILE A 8 -6.27 13.38 5.38
CA ILE A 8 -6.62 12.49 6.49
C ILE A 8 -8.03 12.81 6.96
N PHE A 9 -8.90 11.80 6.96
CA PHE A 9 -10.26 11.87 7.44
C PHE A 9 -10.34 11.20 8.81
N PHE A 10 -10.80 11.96 9.80
CA PHE A 10 -11.02 11.46 11.16
C PHE A 10 -12.51 11.23 11.37
N SER A 11 -12.87 10.11 12.00
CA SER A 11 -14.22 9.94 12.50
C SER A 11 -14.37 10.76 13.79
N ALA A 12 -15.54 11.40 13.94
CA ALA A 12 -15.91 12.03 15.20
C ALA A 12 -16.18 10.92 16.23
N GLY A 13 -15.15 10.54 16.98
CA GLY A 13 -15.29 9.67 18.14
C GLY A 13 -16.07 10.37 19.24
N SER A 14 -17.09 9.71 19.79
CA SER A 14 -17.76 10.20 21.00
C SER A 14 -16.75 10.24 22.15
N PRO A 15 -16.66 11.35 22.91
CA PRO A 15 -15.78 11.40 24.08
C PRO A 15 -16.13 10.27 25.06
N PRO A 16 -15.14 9.61 25.69
CA PRO A 16 -13.72 9.99 25.79
C PRO A 16 -12.80 9.38 24.72
N ALA A 17 -13.34 8.69 23.71
CA ALA A 17 -12.53 8.11 22.63
C ALA A 17 -12.16 9.23 21.64
N GLY A 18 -10.92 9.73 21.71
CA GLY A 18 -10.42 10.79 20.84
C GLY A 18 -10.60 10.48 19.34
N SER A 19 -10.46 11.51 18.51
CA SER A 19 -10.58 11.40 17.04
C SER A 19 -9.72 10.25 16.50
N GLN A 20 -10.37 9.23 15.95
CA GLN A 20 -9.69 8.10 15.33
C GLN A 20 -9.61 8.36 13.82
N VAL A 21 -8.50 7.95 13.19
CA VAL A 21 -8.40 7.98 11.74
C VAL A 21 -9.45 7.04 11.17
N GLU A 22 -10.30 7.54 10.27
CA GLU A 22 -11.28 6.73 9.53
C GLU A 22 -10.70 6.32 8.18
N ARG A 23 -10.16 7.29 7.44
CA ARG A 23 -9.57 7.10 6.11
C ARG A 23 -8.39 8.03 5.90
N MET A 24 -7.46 7.66 5.03
CA MET A 24 -6.43 8.55 4.51
C MET A 24 -6.30 8.37 3.01
N ALA A 25 -6.21 9.46 2.26
CA ALA A 25 -5.88 9.45 0.84
C ALA A 25 -4.54 10.14 0.65
N ALA A 26 -3.66 9.53 -0.14
CA ALA A 26 -2.35 10.05 -0.45
C ALA A 26 -2.17 10.07 -1.96
N ASP A 27 -1.64 11.17 -2.48
CA ASP A 27 -1.53 11.41 -3.91
C ASP A 27 -0.18 12.05 -4.25
N GLY A 28 0.42 11.62 -5.35
CA GLY A 28 1.75 12.01 -5.80
C GLY A 28 2.89 11.29 -5.06
N HIS A 29 3.79 10.67 -5.83
CA HIS A 29 5.00 9.94 -5.38
C HIS A 29 4.81 9.18 -4.06
N VAL A 30 3.71 8.45 -3.95
CA VAL A 30 3.35 7.74 -2.74
C VAL A 30 4.37 6.66 -2.48
N ARG A 31 4.92 6.66 -1.26
CA ARG A 31 5.86 5.66 -0.78
C ARG A 31 5.43 5.11 0.56
N VAL A 32 5.15 3.81 0.58
CA VAL A 32 4.90 3.03 1.79
C VAL A 32 6.17 2.23 2.10
N THR A 33 6.60 2.22 3.35
CA THR A 33 7.78 1.48 3.80
C THR A 33 7.42 0.74 5.06
N GLN A 34 7.70 -0.56 5.05
CA GLN A 34 7.52 -1.51 6.13
C GLN A 34 8.88 -2.20 6.36
N PRO A 35 9.10 -2.85 7.51
CA PRO A 35 10.30 -3.66 7.71
C PRO A 35 10.41 -4.72 6.60
N GLY A 36 11.51 -4.76 5.85
CA GLY A 36 11.69 -5.72 4.75
C GLY A 36 10.97 -5.39 3.44
N ARG A 37 10.07 -4.39 3.39
CA ARG A 37 9.20 -4.14 2.22
C ARG A 37 8.99 -2.65 1.93
N ARG A 38 9.01 -2.25 0.67
CA ARG A 38 8.78 -0.88 0.19
C ARG A 38 7.83 -0.88 -1.00
N ALA A 39 6.68 -0.21 -0.89
CA ALA A 39 5.78 -0.01 -2.02
C ALA A 39 5.81 1.44 -2.52
N THR A 40 5.69 1.63 -3.84
CA THR A 40 5.58 2.94 -4.49
C THR A 40 4.39 2.95 -5.45
N SER A 41 3.65 4.06 -5.48
CA SER A 41 2.52 4.29 -6.40
C SER A 41 2.28 5.79 -6.60
N ASP A 42 1.43 6.17 -7.55
CA ASP A 42 0.97 7.57 -7.68
C ASP A 42 -0.12 7.91 -6.66
N HIS A 43 -0.98 6.95 -6.32
CA HIS A 43 -2.10 7.15 -5.41
C HIS A 43 -2.18 6.01 -4.39
N ALA A 44 -2.60 6.33 -3.16
CA ALA A 44 -2.95 5.32 -2.17
C ALA A 44 -4.07 5.76 -1.24
N GLU A 45 -4.97 4.83 -0.95
CA GLU A 45 -6.11 5.02 -0.07
C GLU A 45 -6.01 4.04 1.09
N TYR A 46 -6.08 4.53 2.31
CA TYR A 46 -6.12 3.75 3.54
C TYR A 46 -7.50 3.84 4.18
N GLU A 47 -8.07 2.68 4.51
CA GLU A 47 -9.31 2.53 5.26
C GLU A 47 -9.00 1.90 6.62
N ALA A 48 -9.18 2.65 7.71
CA ALA A 48 -8.88 2.18 9.05
C ALA A 48 -9.85 1.11 9.53
N ALA A 49 -11.14 1.22 9.18
CA ALA A 49 -12.16 0.25 9.55
C ALA A 49 -11.86 -1.17 9.02
N ALA A 50 -11.21 -1.27 7.86
CA ALA A 50 -10.81 -2.53 7.24
C ALA A 50 -9.30 -2.83 7.38
N GLY A 51 -8.51 -1.91 7.97
CA GLY A 51 -7.05 -2.01 8.01
C GLY A 51 -6.41 -2.16 6.62
N LYS A 52 -7.01 -1.57 5.59
CA LYS A 52 -6.70 -1.87 4.17
C LYS A 52 -6.07 -0.66 3.50
N ILE A 53 -4.97 -0.85 2.76
CA ILE A 53 -4.35 0.16 1.90
C ILE A 53 -4.47 -0.29 0.45
N VAL A 54 -5.09 0.52 -0.39
CA VAL A 54 -5.16 0.32 -1.84
C VAL A 54 -4.21 1.29 -2.51
N MET A 55 -3.25 0.79 -3.28
CA MET A 55 -2.27 1.58 -4.01
C MET A 55 -2.49 1.40 -5.51
N LYS A 56 -2.62 2.51 -6.23
CA LYS A 56 -2.99 2.56 -7.65
C LYS A 56 -2.27 3.71 -8.37
N GLY A 57 -2.27 3.66 -9.70
CA GLY A 57 -1.64 4.68 -10.54
C GLY A 57 -0.11 4.59 -10.52
N GLY A 58 0.53 5.00 -11.63
CA GLY A 58 1.98 4.97 -11.82
C GLY A 58 2.58 3.60 -11.47
N PRO A 59 2.63 2.66 -12.44
CA PRO A 59 2.63 1.20 -12.24
C PRO A 59 3.14 0.79 -10.85
N PRO A 60 2.24 0.48 -9.90
CA PRO A 60 2.64 0.31 -8.51
C PRO A 60 3.66 -0.82 -8.35
N VAL A 61 4.75 -0.52 -7.66
CA VAL A 61 5.87 -1.45 -7.44
C VAL A 61 6.04 -1.69 -5.95
N LEU A 62 5.97 -2.95 -5.55
CA LEU A 62 6.45 -3.42 -4.27
C LEU A 62 7.89 -3.93 -4.43
N TYR A 63 8.75 -3.59 -3.50
CA TYR A 63 10.08 -4.14 -3.33
C TYR A 63 10.11 -4.88 -2.01
N ASP A 64 10.39 -6.18 -2.06
CA ASP A 64 10.54 -7.07 -0.92
C ASP A 64 12.00 -7.53 -0.88
N GLU A 65 12.66 -7.41 0.28
CA GLU A 65 14.08 -7.75 0.41
C GLU A 65 14.34 -9.26 0.24
N GLU A 66 13.34 -10.10 0.51
CA GLU A 66 13.45 -11.57 0.41
C GLU A 66 12.95 -12.08 -0.95
N LYS A 67 11.90 -11.47 -1.50
CA LYS A 67 11.18 -11.94 -2.68
C LYS A 67 11.49 -11.15 -3.97
N GLY A 68 12.19 -10.03 -3.86
CA GLY A 68 12.49 -9.13 -4.98
C GLY A 68 11.40 -8.09 -5.22
N SER A 69 11.31 -7.53 -6.43
CA SER A 69 10.27 -6.56 -6.77
C SER A 69 9.04 -7.23 -7.35
N THR A 70 7.84 -6.77 -7.00
CA THR A 70 6.56 -7.17 -7.59
C THR A 70 5.84 -5.93 -8.13
N THR A 71 5.47 -5.94 -9.40
CA THR A 71 4.72 -4.85 -10.04
C THR A 71 3.33 -5.34 -10.41
N GLY A 72 2.32 -4.46 -10.32
CA GLY A 72 0.94 -4.75 -10.72
C GLY A 72 0.21 -3.51 -11.22
N GLN A 73 -1.05 -3.67 -11.62
CA GLN A 73 -1.95 -2.56 -11.93
C GLN A 73 -2.55 -1.95 -10.65
N SER A 74 -2.72 -2.76 -9.60
CA SER A 74 -3.15 -2.32 -8.28
C SER A 74 -2.56 -3.21 -7.20
N LEU A 75 -2.09 -2.62 -6.10
CA LEU A 75 -1.63 -3.34 -4.91
C LEU A 75 -2.59 -3.06 -3.77
N THR A 76 -3.11 -4.09 -3.10
CA THR A 76 -3.95 -3.94 -1.91
C THR A 76 -3.29 -4.65 -0.74
N PHE A 77 -2.96 -3.91 0.31
CA PHE A 77 -2.41 -4.40 1.57
C PHE A 77 -3.49 -4.48 2.64
N PHE A 78 -3.57 -5.60 3.34
CA PHE A 78 -4.40 -5.80 4.52
C PHE A 78 -3.50 -5.94 5.75
N MET A 79 -3.52 -4.95 6.63
CA MET A 79 -2.68 -4.92 7.84
C MET A 79 -3.10 -5.96 8.88
N HIS A 80 -4.39 -6.30 8.95
CA HIS A 80 -4.88 -7.28 9.92
C HIS A 80 -4.40 -8.69 9.60
N ASP A 81 -4.29 -9.04 8.33
CA ASP A 81 -3.99 -10.38 7.85
C ASP A 81 -2.57 -10.52 7.28
N ASP A 82 -1.72 -9.50 7.39
CA ASP A 82 -0.42 -9.34 6.67
C ASP A 82 -0.51 -9.75 5.18
N THR A 83 -1.67 -9.52 4.56
CA THR A 83 -1.95 -10.04 3.22
C THR A 83 -1.75 -8.95 2.18
N LEU A 84 -1.07 -9.31 1.09
CA LEU A 84 -0.92 -8.49 -0.10
C LEU A 84 -1.64 -9.13 -1.26
N LEU A 85 -2.57 -8.38 -1.85
CA LEU A 85 -3.22 -8.71 -3.11
C LEU A 85 -2.64 -7.85 -4.22
N VAL A 86 -2.13 -8.48 -5.27
CA VAL A 86 -1.60 -7.82 -6.46
C VAL A 86 -2.54 -8.12 -7.62
N ASP A 87 -3.20 -7.09 -8.14
CA ASP A 87 -4.01 -7.21 -9.34
C ASP A 87 -3.13 -6.86 -10.55
N GLY A 88 -2.82 -7.87 -11.36
CA GLY A 88 -2.15 -7.72 -12.65
C GLY A 88 -3.11 -8.15 -13.74
N SER A 89 -3.63 -7.21 -14.51
CA SER A 89 -4.50 -7.49 -15.65
C SER A 89 -3.69 -8.19 -16.76
N GLY A 90 -3.84 -9.53 -16.83
CA GLY A 90 -3.68 -10.35 -18.03
C GLY A 90 -2.36 -10.25 -18.80
N GLY A 91 -1.44 -11.18 -18.53
CA GLY A 91 -0.49 -11.66 -19.55
C GLY A 91 0.97 -11.22 -19.40
N ASP A 92 1.28 -10.26 -18.54
CA ASP A 92 2.67 -9.96 -18.18
C ASP A 92 2.86 -10.29 -16.70
N ARG A 93 3.77 -11.22 -16.45
CA ARG A 93 3.95 -11.91 -15.18
C ARG A 93 4.12 -10.87 -14.06
N ALA A 94 3.47 -11.08 -12.92
CA ALA A 94 3.98 -10.55 -11.67
C ALA A 94 5.41 -11.11 -11.52
N VAL A 95 6.42 -10.38 -11.99
CA VAL A 95 7.79 -10.85 -12.02
C VAL A 95 8.34 -10.72 -10.62
N SER A 96 8.08 -11.70 -9.75
CA SER A 96 8.88 -11.89 -8.54
C SER A 96 10.28 -12.33 -8.97
N GLN A 97 11.19 -11.37 -9.20
CA GLN A 97 12.60 -11.70 -9.45
C GLN A 97 13.22 -12.16 -8.13
N HIS A 98 13.14 -13.47 -7.87
CA HIS A 98 13.84 -14.08 -6.75
C HIS A 98 15.33 -14.22 -7.12
N ARG A 99 16.18 -13.36 -6.56
CA ARG A 99 17.64 -13.52 -6.68
C ARG A 99 18.07 -14.59 -5.69
N ILE A 100 18.37 -15.78 -6.21
CA ILE A 100 19.06 -16.84 -5.47
C ILE A 100 20.44 -16.31 -5.04
N PRO A 101 20.78 -16.25 -3.74
CA PRO A 101 22.15 -16.00 -3.31
C PRO A 101 23.02 -17.20 -3.69
N GLN A 102 24.22 -16.91 -4.22
CA GLN A 102 25.25 -17.90 -4.53
C GLN A 102 26.04 -18.29 -3.28
#